data_AF-A0A814TAY1-F1
#
_entry.id   AF-A0A814TAY1-F1
#
_cell.length_a   1.000
_cell.length_b   1.000
_cell.length_c   1.000
_cell.angle_alpha   90.00
_cell.angle_beta   90.00
_cell.angle_gamma   90.00
#
_symmetry.space_group_name_H-M   'P 1'
#
loop_
_entity.id
_entity.type
_entity.pdbx_description
1 polymer ?
#
loop_
_entity_poly.entity_id
_entity_poly.type
_entity_poly.pdbx_seq_one_letter_code
_entity_poly.pdbx_strand_id
1 'polypeptide(L)'
;MSDLKEQTSTDKRRGSASVNTSKISIKHRKAGEFVARESLLTELFHNPHINCVRNGFIAGFILMILRHLVDDLLHYGRPNWTFELLFLTVGQLHITIIIWSVMTFCTTFLVYYGTYIWAKSRKFSGTILKLYDMFWLLIYICYQIGLFVIPCWQVNKYQLPFACAATVILEQLRQILKTHSFVREQAGKIISPSNKSTDSQLSSEFSHFNQYLYFLYAPTLVFRDVYPRTSTIRWN
;
A
#
# COMPACT_ATOMS: atom_id res chain seq x y z
N MET A 1 14.61 -68.28 -21.42
CA MET A 1 15.68 -68.75 -20.51
C MET A 1 16.94 -68.08 -21.01
N SER A 2 17.57 -67.14 -20.34
CA SER A 2 17.44 -66.63 -18.96
C SER A 2 18.61 -65.63 -18.92
N ASP A 3 18.32 -64.34 -18.81
CA ASP A 3 18.53 -63.59 -17.58
C ASP A 3 19.94 -62.99 -17.48
N LEU A 4 19.95 -61.76 -16.94
CA LEU A 4 21.10 -60.95 -16.48
C LEU A 4 21.83 -60.20 -17.62
N LYS A 5 21.59 -58.90 -17.89
CA LYS A 5 21.54 -57.73 -16.97
C LYS A 5 22.64 -57.89 -15.91
N GLU A 6 23.72 -57.13 -15.94
CA GLU A 6 23.73 -55.76 -15.44
C GLU A 6 25.15 -55.18 -15.55
N GLN A 7 25.24 -53.86 -15.64
CA GLN A 7 26.42 -53.03 -15.32
C GLN A 7 27.60 -53.03 -16.30
N THR A 8 27.54 -52.10 -17.27
CA THR A 8 28.57 -51.05 -17.47
C THR A 8 28.19 -50.17 -18.66
N SER A 9 27.34 -49.15 -18.45
CA SER A 9 27.24 -48.00 -19.37
C SER A 9 26.52 -46.82 -18.72
N THR A 10 27.04 -46.34 -17.59
CA THR A 10 26.64 -45.07 -17.00
C THR A 10 27.81 -44.11 -17.09
N ASP A 11 27.88 -43.30 -18.14
CA ASP A 11 28.23 -41.87 -18.05
C ASP A 11 28.27 -41.22 -19.44
N LYS A 12 27.11 -40.89 -20.02
CA LYS A 12 27.02 -39.90 -21.13
C LYS A 12 25.59 -39.46 -21.42
N ARG A 13 24.93 -38.72 -20.51
CA ARG A 13 23.70 -37.95 -20.81
C ARG A 13 23.51 -36.84 -19.76
N ARG A 14 24.32 -35.78 -19.86
CA ARG A 14 24.03 -34.47 -19.26
C ARG A 14 24.12 -33.42 -20.37
N GLY A 15 22.98 -32.91 -20.79
CA GLY A 15 22.92 -31.79 -21.73
C GLY A 15 21.78 -31.91 -22.74
N SER A 16 20.54 -31.62 -22.31
CA SER A 16 19.51 -30.91 -23.10
C SER A 16 18.14 -30.99 -22.40
N ALA A 17 17.95 -30.27 -21.30
CA ALA A 17 16.63 -30.12 -20.69
C ALA A 17 16.57 -28.82 -19.85
N SER A 18 16.75 -27.66 -20.51
CA SER A 18 16.61 -26.36 -19.84
C SER A 18 16.37 -25.24 -20.86
N VAL A 19 15.49 -25.44 -21.82
CA VAL A 19 15.00 -24.37 -22.71
C VAL A 19 13.52 -24.63 -22.96
N ASN A 20 12.67 -24.43 -21.95
CA ASN A 20 11.21 -24.38 -22.11
C ASN A 20 10.54 -23.78 -20.86
N THR A 21 10.81 -22.51 -20.56
CA THR A 21 10.05 -21.82 -19.49
C THR A 21 9.86 -20.31 -19.67
N SER A 22 9.97 -19.76 -20.89
CA SER A 22 9.68 -18.32 -21.13
C SER A 22 8.49 -18.07 -22.07
N LYS A 23 7.76 -19.11 -22.48
CA LYS A 23 6.40 -18.96 -23.05
C LYS A 23 5.35 -19.21 -21.97
N ILE A 24 5.45 -18.48 -20.86
CA ILE A 24 4.37 -18.45 -19.86
C ILE A 24 3.27 -17.57 -20.44
N SER A 25 2.17 -18.23 -20.81
CA SER A 25 0.92 -17.62 -21.23
C SER A 25 0.61 -16.37 -20.42
N ILE A 26 0.49 -15.22 -21.10
CA ILE A 26 -0.34 -14.12 -20.62
C ILE A 26 -1.79 -14.59 -20.76
N LYS A 27 -2.17 -15.59 -19.94
CA LYS A 27 -3.56 -15.97 -19.70
C LYS A 27 -4.19 -14.70 -19.14
N HIS A 28 -5.27 -14.22 -19.76
CA HIS A 28 -6.05 -13.08 -19.25
C HIS A 28 -6.31 -13.29 -17.76
N ARG A 29 -5.51 -12.62 -16.92
CA ARG A 29 -5.66 -12.67 -15.47
C ARG A 29 -6.91 -11.89 -15.13
N LYS A 30 -7.76 -12.43 -14.26
CA LYS A 30 -8.86 -11.65 -13.70
C LYS A 30 -8.26 -10.44 -13.00
N ALA A 31 -8.75 -9.25 -13.35
CA ALA A 31 -8.25 -8.02 -12.77
C ALA A 31 -8.49 -8.04 -11.25
N GLY A 32 -7.42 -7.86 -10.46
CA GLY A 32 -7.51 -7.70 -9.00
C GLY A 32 -7.25 -8.94 -8.14
N GLU A 33 -6.65 -10.00 -8.71
CA GLU A 33 -6.09 -11.12 -7.93
C GLU A 33 -4.65 -10.81 -7.50
N PHE A 34 -4.40 -10.88 -6.18
CA PHE A 34 -3.07 -10.65 -5.61
C PHE A 34 -2.24 -11.93 -5.65
N VAL A 35 -1.06 -11.87 -6.26
CA VAL A 35 -0.12 -12.99 -6.35
C VAL A 35 1.21 -12.55 -5.76
N ALA A 36 1.85 -13.43 -4.98
CA ALA A 36 3.19 -13.20 -4.48
C ALA A 36 4.17 -13.14 -5.67
N ARG A 37 4.81 -11.98 -5.86
CA ARG A 37 5.79 -11.75 -6.91
C ARG A 37 6.82 -10.75 -6.40
N GLU A 38 8.07 -10.91 -6.82
CA GLU A 38 9.08 -9.87 -6.67
C GLU A 38 8.75 -8.63 -7.52
N SER A 39 9.27 -7.49 -7.09
CA SER A 39 9.12 -6.26 -7.88
C SER A 39 9.86 -6.41 -9.21
N LEU A 40 9.28 -5.88 -10.29
CA LEU A 40 9.90 -5.90 -11.62
C LEU A 40 11.31 -5.29 -11.59
N LEU A 41 11.51 -4.24 -10.79
CA LEU A 41 12.80 -3.57 -10.67
C LEU A 41 13.84 -4.46 -9.96
N THR A 42 13.42 -5.25 -8.97
CA THR A 42 14.29 -6.24 -8.30
C THR A 42 14.72 -7.33 -9.28
N GLU A 43 13.78 -7.87 -10.06
CA GLU A 43 14.06 -8.85 -11.12
C GLU A 43 15.00 -8.26 -12.18
N LEU A 44 14.75 -7.00 -12.56
CA LEU A 44 15.53 -6.28 -13.57
C LEU A 44 16.97 -5.97 -13.10
N PHE A 45 17.18 -5.67 -11.82
CA PHE A 45 18.50 -5.42 -11.25
C PHE A 45 19.38 -6.67 -11.14
N HIS A 46 18.84 -7.88 -11.34
CA HIS A 46 19.67 -9.08 -11.48
C HIS A 46 20.52 -9.05 -12.76
N ASN A 47 20.12 -8.28 -13.78
CA ASN A 47 20.91 -8.14 -14.99
C ASN A 47 22.18 -7.31 -14.73
N PRO A 48 23.37 -7.79 -15.13
CA PRO A 48 24.63 -7.13 -14.81
C PRO A 48 24.74 -5.72 -15.41
N HIS A 49 24.17 -5.50 -16.60
CA HIS A 49 24.18 -4.19 -17.27
C HIS A 49 23.43 -3.11 -16.46
N ILE A 50 22.30 -3.46 -15.85
CA ILE A 50 21.45 -2.51 -15.11
C ILE A 50 22.03 -2.28 -13.71
N ASN A 51 22.65 -3.30 -13.13
CA ASN A 51 23.43 -3.15 -11.91
C ASN A 51 24.60 -2.17 -12.08
N CYS A 52 25.30 -2.20 -13.23
CA CYS A 52 26.33 -1.21 -13.55
C CYS A 52 25.75 0.22 -13.54
N VAL A 53 24.59 0.45 -14.16
CA VAL A 53 23.90 1.75 -14.14
C VAL A 53 23.56 2.19 -12.73
N ARG A 54 23.01 1.29 -11.90
CA ARG A 54 22.73 1.56 -10.47
C ARG A 54 23.97 2.03 -9.73
N ASN A 55 25.09 1.30 -9.88
CA ASN A 55 26.34 1.66 -9.24
C ASN A 55 26.90 3.00 -9.77
N GLY A 56 26.69 3.29 -11.06
CA GLY A 56 27.02 4.58 -11.67
C GLY A 56 26.25 5.74 -11.03
N PHE A 57 24.94 5.59 -10.81
CA PHE A 57 24.14 6.59 -10.08
C PHE A 57 24.62 6.79 -8.65
N ILE A 58 24.93 5.71 -7.93
CA ILE A 58 25.46 5.77 -6.56
C ILE A 58 26.81 6.50 -6.53
N ALA A 59 27.73 6.15 -7.43
CA ALA A 59 29.03 6.81 -7.55
C ALA A 59 28.87 8.29 -7.90
N GLY A 60 27.97 8.63 -8.84
CA GLY A 60 27.65 10.00 -9.18
C GLY A 60 27.12 10.81 -8.00
N PHE A 61 26.26 10.20 -7.16
CA PHE A 61 25.76 10.83 -5.94
C PHE A 61 26.87 11.06 -4.91
N ILE A 62 27.76 10.07 -4.70
CA ILE A 62 28.93 10.21 -3.83
C ILE A 62 29.86 11.32 -4.32
N LEU A 63 30.13 11.39 -5.63
CA LEU A 63 30.95 12.44 -6.23
C LEU A 63 30.31 13.82 -6.08
N MET A 64 28.98 13.91 -6.21
CA MET A 64 28.26 15.17 -5.99
C MET A 64 28.39 15.66 -4.55
N ILE A 65 28.24 14.77 -3.56
CA ILE A 65 28.45 15.08 -2.15
C ILE A 65 29.90 15.50 -1.91
N LEU A 66 30.87 14.75 -2.43
CA LEU A 66 32.29 15.04 -2.28
C LEU A 66 32.65 16.40 -2.88
N ARG A 67 32.14 16.70 -4.08
CA ARG A 67 32.33 18.00 -4.73
C ARG A 67 31.81 19.13 -3.84
N HIS A 68 30.59 18.99 -3.33
CA HIS A 68 30.00 20.02 -2.48
C HIS A 68 30.82 20.22 -1.19
N LEU A 69 31.31 19.14 -0.58
CA LEU A 69 32.18 19.19 0.60
C LEU A 69 33.51 19.89 0.31
N VAL A 70 34.14 19.61 -0.85
CA VAL A 70 35.38 20.26 -1.26
C VAL A 70 35.14 21.76 -1.51
N ASP A 71 34.07 22.11 -2.22
CA ASP A 71 33.71 23.50 -2.49
C ASP A 71 33.48 24.27 -1.16
N ASP A 72 32.75 23.68 -0.21
CA ASP A 72 32.52 24.27 1.11
C ASP A 72 33.82 24.45 1.92
N LEU A 73 34.72 23.46 1.87
CA LEU A 73 36.01 23.52 2.55
C LEU A 73 36.91 24.62 1.98
N LEU A 74 36.93 24.78 0.65
CA LEU A 74 37.73 25.80 -0.04
C LEU A 74 37.20 27.22 0.19
N HIS A 75 35.88 27.42 0.20
CA HIS A 75 35.29 28.76 0.33
C HIS A 75 35.14 29.22 1.78
N TYR A 76 34.71 28.34 2.69
CA TYR A 76 34.38 28.70 4.07
C TYR A 76 35.42 28.22 5.08
N GLY A 77 36.42 27.43 4.67
CA GLY A 77 37.48 26.89 5.53
C GLY A 77 37.01 25.82 6.52
N ARG A 78 35.70 25.51 6.56
CA ARG A 78 35.07 24.46 7.35
C ARG A 78 33.89 23.89 6.57
N PRO A 79 33.66 22.56 6.61
CA PRO A 79 32.46 21.99 6.01
C PRO A 79 31.23 22.53 6.74
N ASN A 80 30.36 23.24 6.01
CA ASN A 80 29.16 23.84 6.57
C ASN A 80 28.06 22.78 6.62
N TRP A 81 28.04 21.96 7.68
CA TRP A 81 27.00 20.95 7.92
C TRP A 81 25.63 21.54 8.29
N THR A 82 25.37 22.80 7.97
CA THR A 82 24.12 23.45 8.35
C THR A 82 23.01 23.00 7.41
N PHE A 83 22.17 22.09 7.91
CA PHE A 83 20.96 21.62 7.24
C PHE A 83 19.83 22.67 7.23
N GLU A 84 20.16 23.95 7.14
CA GLU A 84 19.19 25.05 7.21
C GLU A 84 18.13 24.92 6.12
N LEU A 85 18.53 24.50 4.91
CA LEU A 85 17.61 24.22 3.81
C LEU A 85 16.65 23.06 4.13
N LEU A 86 17.11 22.03 4.84
CA LEU A 86 16.22 20.95 5.29
C LEU A 86 15.27 21.46 6.38
N PHE A 87 15.76 22.19 7.37
CA PHE A 87 14.90 22.75 8.41
C PHE A 87 13.93 23.81 7.87
N LEU A 88 14.30 24.55 6.82
CA LEU A 88 13.40 25.49 6.15
C LEU A 88 12.27 24.75 5.44
N THR A 89 12.57 23.62 4.80
CA THR A 89 11.57 22.80 4.10
C THR A 89 10.75 21.90 5.02
N VAL A 90 11.24 21.62 6.23
CA VAL A 90 10.70 20.62 7.17
C VAL A 90 10.35 21.23 8.54
N GLY A 91 10.45 22.55 8.72
CA GLY A 91 10.46 23.24 10.02
C GLY A 91 9.24 23.05 10.94
N GLN A 92 8.18 22.39 10.47
CA GLN A 92 6.93 22.17 11.21
C GLN A 92 6.47 20.70 11.18
N LEU A 93 7.41 19.76 11.30
CA LEU A 93 7.08 18.32 11.39
C LEU A 93 6.14 18.00 12.55
N HIS A 94 6.31 18.63 13.70
CA HIS A 94 5.50 18.36 14.89
C HIS A 94 4.01 18.63 14.60
N ILE A 95 3.67 19.76 13.97
CA ILE A 95 2.30 20.08 13.56
C ILE A 95 1.80 19.06 12.53
N THR A 96 2.66 18.71 11.56
CA THR A 96 2.35 17.74 10.50
C THR A 96 1.99 16.37 11.07
N ILE A 97 2.76 15.88 12.04
CA ILE A 97 2.51 14.59 12.72
C ILE A 97 1.21 14.63 13.53
N ILE A 98 0.92 15.76 14.19
CA ILE A 98 -0.35 15.92 14.93
C ILE A 98 -1.55 15.88 13.97
N ILE A 99 -1.52 16.66 12.89
CA ILE A 99 -2.58 16.65 11.87
C ILE A 99 -2.77 15.25 11.30
N TRP A 100 -1.66 14.60 10.92
CA TRP A 100 -1.68 13.26 10.37
C TRP A 100 -2.25 12.22 11.35
N SER A 101 -1.81 12.24 12.60
CA SER A 101 -2.25 11.25 13.60
C SER A 101 -3.73 11.42 13.91
N VAL A 102 -4.22 12.65 14.06
CA VAL A 102 -5.65 12.95 14.26
C VAL A 102 -6.49 12.51 13.06
N MET A 103 -6.07 12.84 11.84
CA MET A 103 -6.75 12.45 10.61
C MET A 103 -6.81 10.92 10.47
N THR A 104 -5.70 10.24 10.71
CA THR A 104 -5.59 8.76 10.62
C THR A 104 -6.44 8.08 11.67
N PHE A 105 -6.41 8.56 12.92
CA PHE A 105 -7.21 8.04 14.01
C PHE A 105 -8.71 8.22 13.70
N CYS A 106 -9.13 9.45 13.39
CA CYS A 106 -10.51 9.76 13.02
C CYS A 106 -11.01 8.83 11.90
N THR A 107 -10.22 8.66 10.84
CA THR A 107 -10.55 7.80 9.71
C THR A 107 -10.66 6.33 10.09
N THR A 108 -9.74 5.84 10.92
CA THR A 108 -9.74 4.44 11.32
C THR A 108 -11.01 4.10 12.11
N PHE A 109 -11.37 4.94 13.08
CA PHE A 109 -12.53 4.71 13.93
C PHE A 109 -13.85 4.98 13.19
N LEU A 110 -14.02 6.14 12.55
CA LEU A 110 -15.31 6.50 11.93
C LEU A 110 -15.70 5.51 10.83
N VAL A 111 -14.76 5.14 9.95
CA VAL A 111 -15.06 4.28 8.80
C VAL A 111 -15.38 2.85 9.25
N TYR A 112 -14.55 2.28 10.14
CA TYR A 112 -14.75 0.91 10.61
C TYR A 112 -16.05 0.79 11.42
N TYR A 113 -16.23 1.63 12.44
CA TYR A 113 -17.43 1.56 13.28
C TYR A 113 -18.68 1.98 12.51
N GLY A 114 -18.60 2.96 11.60
CA GLY A 114 -19.71 3.37 10.75
C GLY A 114 -20.21 2.22 9.86
N THR A 115 -19.31 1.57 9.13
CA THR A 115 -19.67 0.42 8.28
C THR A 115 -20.13 -0.80 9.09
N TYR A 116 -19.57 -1.03 10.28
CA TYR A 116 -20.00 -2.09 11.18
C TYR A 116 -21.41 -1.86 11.73
N ILE A 117 -21.73 -0.64 12.17
CA ILE A 117 -23.07 -0.28 12.65
C ILE A 117 -24.07 -0.38 11.50
N TRP A 118 -23.71 0.09 10.30
CA TRP A 118 -24.54 -0.04 9.11
C TRP A 118 -24.86 -1.52 8.80
N ALA A 119 -23.85 -2.39 8.83
CA ALA A 119 -24.03 -3.83 8.60
C ALA A 119 -24.96 -4.49 9.64
N LYS A 120 -24.76 -4.19 10.93
CA LYS A 120 -25.53 -4.79 12.04
C LYS A 120 -26.98 -4.30 12.12
N SER A 121 -27.22 -3.06 11.73
CA SER A 121 -28.52 -2.40 11.90
C SER A 121 -29.52 -2.69 10.77
N ARG A 122 -29.17 -3.61 9.86
CA ARG A 122 -29.92 -3.96 8.65
C ARG A 122 -31.11 -4.89 8.90
N LYS A 123 -31.92 -4.58 9.91
CA LYS A 123 -33.08 -5.39 10.33
C LYS A 123 -34.39 -5.00 9.63
N PHE A 124 -34.38 -3.92 8.84
CA PHE A 124 -35.56 -3.37 8.20
C PHE A 124 -35.82 -4.01 6.82
N SER A 125 -37.09 -4.15 6.45
CA SER A 125 -37.52 -4.68 5.15
C SER A 125 -38.17 -3.59 4.28
N GLY A 126 -38.18 -3.80 2.96
CA GLY A 126 -38.90 -2.95 2.00
C GLY A 126 -38.21 -1.62 1.66
N THR A 127 -39.01 -0.57 1.43
CA THR A 127 -38.56 0.79 1.05
C THR A 127 -37.77 1.49 2.16
N ILE A 128 -38.03 1.15 3.43
CA ILE A 128 -37.32 1.70 4.60
C ILE A 128 -35.84 1.30 4.58
N LEU A 129 -35.52 0.09 4.12
CA LEU A 129 -34.13 -0.35 3.96
C LEU A 129 -33.38 0.47 2.91
N LYS A 130 -34.02 0.78 1.77
CA LYS A 130 -33.42 1.61 0.72
C LYS A 130 -33.15 3.04 1.22
N LEU A 131 -34.08 3.61 1.98
CA LEU A 131 -33.91 4.94 2.56
C LEU A 131 -32.79 4.96 3.61
N TYR A 132 -32.68 3.88 4.40
CA TYR A 132 -31.60 3.69 5.37
C TYR A 132 -30.23 3.57 4.70
N ASP A 133 -30.12 2.78 3.62
CA ASP A 133 -28.87 2.67 2.86
C ASP A 133 -28.48 4.00 2.19
N MET A 134 -29.46 4.77 1.68
CA MET A 134 -29.23 6.13 1.16
C MET A 134 -28.74 7.10 2.24
N PHE A 135 -29.28 7.00 3.46
CA PHE A 135 -28.84 7.82 4.59
C PHE A 135 -27.38 7.55 4.97
N TRP A 136 -26.98 6.28 5.03
CA TRP A 136 -25.58 5.92 5.27
C TRP A 136 -24.65 6.36 4.15
N LEU A 137 -25.11 6.26 2.89
CA LEU A 137 -24.38 6.79 1.75
C LEU A 137 -24.18 8.31 1.87
N LEU A 138 -25.21 9.05 2.27
CA LEU A 138 -25.11 10.50 2.49
C LEU A 138 -24.09 10.84 3.58
N ILE A 139 -24.13 10.14 4.73
CA ILE A 139 -23.15 10.30 5.81
C ILE A 139 -21.74 10.05 5.29
N TYR A 140 -21.55 8.98 4.50
CA TYR A 140 -20.26 8.65 3.91
C TYR A 140 -19.75 9.75 2.97
N ILE A 141 -20.60 10.31 2.10
CA ILE A 141 -20.24 11.43 1.22
C ILE A 141 -19.86 12.66 2.03
N CYS A 142 -20.66 13.04 3.03
CA CYS A 142 -20.36 14.15 3.92
C CYS A 142 -19.01 13.97 4.62
N TYR A 143 -18.74 12.76 5.11
CA TYR A 143 -17.45 12.40 5.70
C TYR A 143 -16.29 12.53 4.69
N GLN A 144 -16.49 12.07 3.45
CA GLN A 144 -15.48 12.13 2.39
C GLN A 144 -15.11 13.58 2.03
N ILE A 145 -16.11 14.47 1.99
CA ILE A 145 -15.93 15.92 1.79
C ILE A 145 -15.21 16.53 2.99
N GLY A 146 -15.61 16.17 4.22
CA GLY A 146 -14.95 16.62 5.43
C GLY A 146 -13.45 16.26 5.45
N LEU A 147 -13.13 15.02 5.10
CA LEU A 147 -11.74 14.56 5.02
C LEU A 147 -10.95 15.30 3.92
N PHE A 148 -11.60 15.80 2.87
CA PHE A 148 -10.96 16.61 1.83
C PHE A 148 -10.74 18.07 2.26
N VAL A 149 -11.73 18.69 2.90
CA VAL A 149 -11.69 20.12 3.24
C VAL A 149 -10.85 20.40 4.50
N ILE A 150 -10.97 19.57 5.55
CA ILE A 150 -10.35 19.85 6.86
C ILE A 150 -8.81 19.92 6.79
N PRO A 151 -8.09 18.91 6.24
CA PRO A 151 -6.63 18.97 6.14
C PRO A 151 -6.15 20.08 5.21
N CYS A 152 -6.86 20.35 4.11
CA CYS A 152 -6.52 21.44 3.19
C CYS A 152 -6.62 22.80 3.89
N TRP A 153 -7.68 23.01 4.68
CA TRP A 153 -7.80 24.21 5.50
C TRP A 153 -6.70 24.31 6.57
N GLN A 154 -6.32 23.20 7.22
CA GLN A 154 -5.24 23.17 8.21
C GLN A 154 -3.88 23.53 7.59
N VAL A 155 -3.56 23.01 6.40
CA VAL A 155 -2.31 23.33 5.69
C VAL A 155 -2.20 24.84 5.43
N ASN A 156 -3.30 25.47 4.98
CA ASN A 156 -3.35 26.90 4.73
C ASN A 156 -3.29 27.74 6.02
N LYS A 157 -3.95 27.28 7.09
CA LYS A 157 -3.98 27.99 8.38
C LYS A 157 -2.62 28.00 9.08
N TYR A 158 -1.91 26.88 9.08
CA TYR A 158 -0.59 26.76 9.73
C TYR A 158 0.57 27.18 8.81
N GLN A 159 0.30 27.49 7.54
CA GLN A 159 1.31 27.87 6.53
C GLN A 159 2.48 26.88 6.52
N LEU A 160 2.15 25.59 6.40
CA LEU A 160 3.15 24.52 6.44
C LEU A 160 4.18 24.70 5.30
N PRO A 161 5.48 24.47 5.57
CA PRO A 161 6.50 24.40 4.53
C PRO A 161 6.14 23.38 3.44
N PHE A 162 6.64 23.59 2.22
CA PHE A 162 6.26 22.80 1.04
C PHE A 162 6.30 21.28 1.26
N ALA A 163 7.37 20.73 1.84
CA ALA A 163 7.49 19.28 2.03
C ALA A 163 6.47 18.74 3.05
N CYS A 164 6.24 19.47 4.14
CA CYS A 164 5.24 19.13 5.14
C CYS A 164 3.81 19.19 4.57
N ALA A 165 3.50 20.26 3.82
CA ALA A 165 2.21 20.42 3.15
C ALA A 165 1.95 19.29 2.14
N ALA A 166 2.93 18.96 1.31
CA ALA A 166 2.85 17.85 0.36
C ALA A 166 2.62 16.51 1.08
N THR A 167 3.29 16.27 2.20
CA THR A 167 3.10 15.07 3.01
C THR A 167 1.66 14.95 3.50
N VAL A 168 1.08 16.01 4.08
CA VAL A 168 -0.32 16.00 4.55
C VAL A 168 -1.30 15.72 3.40
N ILE A 169 -1.11 16.36 2.25
CA ILE A 169 -2.03 16.23 1.09
C ILE A 169 -1.93 14.82 0.47
N LEU A 170 -0.73 14.29 0.28
CA LEU A 170 -0.53 12.94 -0.26
C LEU A 170 -1.15 11.88 0.66
N GLU A 171 -0.97 12.07 1.96
CA GLU A 171 -1.46 11.18 2.98
C GLU A 171 -2.99 11.27 3.15
N GLN A 172 -3.54 12.47 3.02
CA GLN A 172 -4.98 12.71 2.88
C GLN A 172 -5.54 11.93 1.69
N LEU A 173 -4.95 12.09 0.49
CA LEU A 173 -5.38 11.37 -0.71
C LEU A 173 -5.31 9.85 -0.53
N ARG A 174 -4.24 9.35 0.10
CA ARG A 174 -4.08 7.94 0.42
C ARG A 174 -5.23 7.44 1.28
N GLN A 175 -5.63 8.18 2.31
CA GLN A 175 -6.73 7.81 3.20
C GLN A 175 -8.09 7.85 2.50
N ILE A 176 -8.34 8.85 1.63
CA ILE A 176 -9.55 8.91 0.79
C ILE A 176 -9.71 7.62 -0.04
N LEU A 177 -8.64 7.25 -0.75
CA LEU A 177 -8.67 6.10 -1.66
C LEU A 177 -8.85 4.78 -0.90
N LYS A 178 -8.17 4.62 0.25
CA LYS A 178 -8.30 3.43 1.09
C LYS A 178 -9.69 3.30 1.69
N THR A 179 -10.22 4.38 2.26
CA THR A 179 -11.58 4.39 2.80
C THR A 179 -12.60 4.03 1.74
N HIS A 180 -12.51 4.65 0.55
CA HIS A 180 -13.42 4.35 -0.55
C HIS A 180 -13.33 2.88 -0.99
N SER A 181 -12.12 2.31 -1.11
CA SER A 181 -11.97 0.90 -1.45
C SER A 181 -12.54 -0.03 -0.39
N PHE A 182 -12.38 0.29 0.89
CA PHE A 182 -12.89 -0.53 2.00
C PHE A 182 -14.43 -0.49 2.03
N VAL A 183 -15.02 0.71 2.01
CA VAL A 183 -16.48 0.88 2.02
C VAL A 183 -17.12 0.19 0.82
N ARG A 184 -16.51 0.30 -0.37
CA ARG A 184 -17.01 -0.36 -1.58
C ARG A 184 -17.04 -1.88 -1.46
N GLU A 185 -15.97 -2.50 -0.96
CA GLU A 185 -15.91 -3.96 -0.81
C GLU A 185 -16.91 -4.44 0.26
N GLN A 186 -16.96 -3.75 1.41
CA GLN A 186 -17.90 -4.09 2.49
C GLN A 186 -19.36 -3.88 2.06
N ALA A 187 -19.66 -2.80 1.33
CA ALA A 187 -20.99 -2.57 0.78
C ALA A 187 -21.41 -3.69 -0.18
N GLY A 188 -20.49 -4.16 -1.04
CA GLY A 188 -20.75 -5.31 -1.91
C GLY A 188 -21.16 -6.57 -1.14
N LYS A 189 -20.46 -6.88 -0.05
CA LYS A 189 -20.77 -8.02 0.83
C LYS A 189 -22.08 -7.85 1.59
N ILE A 190 -22.33 -6.66 2.13
CA ILE A 190 -23.54 -6.36 2.91
C ILE A 190 -24.78 -6.42 2.00
N ILE A 191 -24.70 -5.87 0.79
CA ILE A 191 -25.83 -5.77 -0.15
C ILE A 191 -26.13 -7.11 -0.83
N SER A 192 -25.14 -8.00 -0.99
CA SER A 192 -25.31 -9.27 -1.69
C SER A 192 -26.44 -10.12 -1.10
N PRO A 193 -27.41 -10.58 -1.93
CA PRO A 193 -28.59 -11.30 -1.46
C PRO A 193 -28.29 -12.72 -0.92
N SER A 194 -27.08 -13.24 -1.15
CA SER A 194 -26.65 -14.57 -0.71
C SER A 194 -26.52 -14.68 0.83
N ASN A 195 -26.44 -13.56 1.55
CA ASN A 195 -26.09 -13.52 2.97
C ASN A 195 -27.30 -13.36 3.90
N LYS A 196 -28.52 -13.61 3.38
CA LYS A 196 -29.77 -13.45 4.14
C LYS A 196 -30.05 -14.59 5.13
N SER A 197 -29.27 -15.65 5.13
CA SER A 197 -29.44 -16.80 6.02
C SER A 197 -28.61 -16.66 7.30
N THR A 198 -29.20 -16.01 8.32
CA THR A 198 -28.74 -15.98 9.73
C THR A 198 -27.74 -14.86 10.09
N ASP A 199 -28.09 -14.07 11.13
CA ASP A 199 -27.27 -13.01 11.75
C ASP A 199 -25.83 -13.48 12.12
N SER A 200 -25.62 -14.79 12.29
CA SER A 200 -24.32 -15.41 12.57
C SER A 200 -23.39 -15.53 11.37
N GLN A 201 -23.90 -15.50 10.12
CA GLN A 201 -23.06 -15.51 8.91
C GLN A 201 -22.50 -14.11 8.61
N LEU A 202 -23.26 -13.06 8.91
CA LEU A 202 -22.87 -11.67 8.64
C LEU A 202 -21.65 -11.23 9.49
N SER A 203 -21.54 -11.73 10.72
CA SER A 203 -20.36 -11.52 11.58
C SER A 203 -19.15 -12.35 11.14
N SER A 204 -19.36 -13.46 10.43
CA SER A 204 -18.28 -14.28 9.86
C SER A 204 -17.71 -13.70 8.57
N GLU A 205 -18.51 -12.93 7.81
CA GLU A 205 -18.07 -12.36 6.53
C GLU A 205 -17.58 -10.91 6.62
N PHE A 206 -17.95 -10.20 7.70
CA PHE A 206 -17.45 -8.85 7.93
C PHE A 206 -15.97 -8.89 8.34
N SER A 207 -15.14 -8.12 7.63
CA SER A 207 -13.71 -8.05 7.88
C SER A 207 -13.40 -7.57 9.29
N HIS A 208 -12.52 -8.27 9.98
CA HIS A 208 -12.12 -7.90 11.34
C HIS A 208 -11.33 -6.59 11.36
N PHE A 209 -11.39 -5.86 12.48
CA PHE A 209 -10.63 -4.62 12.70
C PHE A 209 -9.14 -4.78 12.39
N ASN A 210 -8.54 -5.90 12.77
CA ASN A 210 -7.11 -6.17 12.52
C ASN A 210 -6.77 -6.24 11.03
N GLN A 211 -7.68 -6.76 10.18
CA GLN A 211 -7.49 -6.79 8.73
C GLN A 211 -7.61 -5.40 8.12
N TYR A 212 -8.54 -4.59 8.61
CA TYR A 212 -8.67 -3.19 8.20
C TYR A 212 -7.44 -2.37 8.61
N LEU A 213 -6.96 -2.53 9.85
CA LEU A 213 -5.75 -1.88 10.32
C LEU A 213 -4.52 -2.30 9.50
N TYR A 214 -4.39 -3.59 9.20
CA TYR A 214 -3.34 -4.08 8.30
C TYR A 214 -3.43 -3.44 6.91
N PHE A 215 -4.63 -3.36 6.33
CA PHE A 215 -4.86 -2.70 5.04
C PHE A 215 -4.47 -1.22 5.07
N LEU A 216 -4.71 -0.51 6.18
CA LEU A 216 -4.35 0.90 6.30
C LEU A 216 -2.84 1.13 6.12
N TYR A 217 -1.99 0.18 6.52
CA TYR A 217 -0.53 0.27 6.34
C TYR A 217 0.01 -0.52 5.15
N ALA A 218 -0.78 -1.42 4.56
CA ALA A 218 -0.38 -2.16 3.38
C ALA A 218 -0.07 -1.23 2.18
N PRO A 219 0.93 -1.54 1.34
CA PRO A 219 1.27 -0.76 0.16
C PRO A 219 0.31 -1.03 -1.02
N THR A 220 -1.00 -1.07 -0.74
CA THR A 220 -2.07 -1.31 -1.71
C THR A 220 -3.23 -0.34 -1.45
N LEU A 221 -3.95 0.00 -2.51
CA LEU A 221 -5.15 0.85 -2.44
C LEU A 221 -6.45 0.05 -2.51
N VAL A 222 -6.37 -1.23 -2.87
CA VAL A 222 -7.53 -2.12 -3.02
C VAL A 222 -7.63 -3.00 -1.78
N PHE A 223 -8.75 -2.92 -1.08
CA PHE A 223 -9.05 -3.73 0.10
C PHE A 223 -9.38 -5.19 -0.29
N ARG A 224 -8.80 -6.15 0.44
CA ARG A 224 -9.10 -7.58 0.44
C ARG A 224 -8.98 -8.12 1.86
N ASP A 225 -9.72 -9.17 2.18
CA ASP A 225 -9.66 -9.82 3.49
C ASP A 225 -8.31 -10.54 3.72
N VAL A 226 -7.77 -11.13 2.67
CA VAL A 226 -6.53 -11.91 2.70
C VAL A 226 -5.60 -11.41 1.60
N TYR A 227 -4.38 -11.05 1.99
CA TYR A 227 -3.29 -10.70 1.07
C TYR A 227 -2.23 -11.81 1.05
N PRO A 228 -1.54 -12.02 -0.07
CA PRO A 228 -0.38 -12.90 -0.10
C PRO A 228 0.70 -12.35 0.84
N ARG A 229 1.22 -13.21 1.72
CA ARG A 229 2.26 -12.87 2.69
C ARG A 229 3.50 -13.70 2.42
N THR A 230 4.66 -13.13 2.71
CA THR A 230 5.91 -13.89 2.75
C THR A 230 5.96 -14.73 4.02
N SER A 231 6.67 -15.87 3.98
CA SER A 231 6.84 -16.75 5.14
C SER A 231 7.68 -16.11 6.25
N THR A 232 8.64 -15.26 5.87
CA THR A 232 9.59 -14.62 6.79
C THR A 232 9.81 -13.16 6.41
N ILE A 233 10.19 -12.33 7.40
CA ILE A 233 10.60 -10.93 7.20
C ILE A 233 12.14 -10.91 7.06
N ARG A 234 12.64 -10.29 5.99
CA ARG A 234 14.08 -10.03 5.79
C ARG A 234 14.37 -8.60 6.26
N TRP A 235 15.18 -8.43 7.31
CA TRP A 235 15.51 -7.13 7.91
C TRP A 235 16.83 -6.52 7.42
N ASN A 236 17.59 -7.29 6.63
CA ASN A 236 18.84 -6.88 5.99
C ASN A 236 18.54 -6.26 4.62
#